data_AF-F4ZT33-F1
#
_entry.id   AF-F4ZT33-F1
#
_cell.length_a   1.000
_cell.length_b   1.000
_cell.length_c   1.000
_cell.angle_alpha   90.00
_cell.angle_beta   90.00
_cell.angle_gamma   90.00
#
_symmetry.space_group_name_H-M   'P 1'
#
loop_
_entity.id
_entity.type
_entity.pdbx_description
1 polymer ?
#
loop_
_entity_poly.entity_id
_entity_poly.type
_entity_poly.pdbx_seq_one_letter_code
_entity_poly.pdbx_strand_id
1 'polypeptide(L)'
;GLCLIAQIITGLFLAMHYTADTSMAFSSVAHICRDVNNGWLLRNLHANGASFFFICIYFHIGRGMYYGSFMFKETWNIGVVLLFLVMATAFVGYVLPWGQMSFWGATVITNLLSAAPYVGTTLVQWIWGGFSVDNATLTRFFTFHFILPFIIAGVSMLHLLFLHQTGSSNPTGLNSNPDKVPFHTYFSYKDALGFIILLAALVLLSSFTPNLLGDPDNFTPANPLVTPPH
;
A
#
# COMPACT_ATOMS: atom_id res chain seq x y z
N GLY A 1 -0.80 10.64 3.97
CA GLY A 1 0.17 11.25 4.89
C GLY A 1 0.63 10.27 5.94
N LEU A 2 -0.06 10.20 7.08
CA LEU A 2 0.34 9.34 8.22
C LEU A 2 0.54 7.87 7.86
N CYS A 3 -0.40 7.24 7.12
CA CYS A 3 -0.24 5.85 6.66
C CYS A 3 1.03 5.63 5.85
N LEU A 4 1.37 6.55 4.94
CA LEU A 4 2.58 6.45 4.12
C LEU A 4 3.85 6.46 4.99
N ILE A 5 3.92 7.37 5.95
CA ILE A 5 5.05 7.46 6.88
C ILE A 5 5.15 6.18 7.72
N ALA A 6 4.03 5.70 8.27
CA ALA A 6 3.99 4.46 9.04
C ALA A 6 4.44 3.25 8.20
N GLN A 7 3.99 3.12 6.95
CA GLN A 7 4.40 2.04 6.06
C GLN A 7 5.90 2.12 5.70
N ILE A 8 6.43 3.32 5.43
CA ILE A 8 7.87 3.48 5.14
C ILE A 8 8.71 3.08 6.36
N ILE A 9 8.37 3.57 7.56
CA ILE A 9 9.13 3.25 8.78
C ILE A 9 9.07 1.75 9.05
N THR A 10 7.86 1.18 9.14
CA THR A 10 7.72 -0.25 9.42
C THR A 10 8.36 -1.12 8.35
N GLY A 11 8.20 -0.77 7.07
CA GLY A 11 8.78 -1.47 5.94
C GLY A 11 10.31 -1.44 5.92
N LEU A 12 10.93 -0.30 6.27
CA LEU A 12 12.38 -0.19 6.37
C LEU A 12 12.95 -1.14 7.44
N PHE A 13 12.35 -1.20 8.63
CA PHE A 13 12.79 -2.11 9.69
C PHE A 13 12.55 -3.58 9.31
N LEU A 14 11.45 -3.91 8.63
CA LEU A 14 11.22 -5.26 8.11
C LEU A 14 12.26 -5.64 7.06
N ALA A 15 12.61 -4.72 6.16
CA ALA A 15 13.59 -4.94 5.11
C ALA A 15 15.01 -5.24 5.64
N MET A 16 15.36 -4.79 6.85
CA MET A 16 16.64 -5.11 7.49
C MET A 16 16.77 -6.61 7.87
N HIS A 17 15.66 -7.34 7.91
CA HIS A 17 15.60 -8.74 8.32
C HIS A 17 15.03 -9.67 7.24
N TYR A 18 14.47 -9.11 6.17
CA TYR A 18 13.88 -9.87 5.06
C TYR A 18 14.94 -10.31 4.05
N THR A 19 14.75 -11.49 3.46
CA THR A 19 15.60 -11.99 2.37
C THR A 19 14.77 -12.29 1.13
N ALA A 20 15.06 -11.60 0.03
CA ALA A 20 14.37 -11.77 -1.26
C ALA A 20 14.93 -12.96 -2.06
N ASP A 21 14.78 -14.17 -1.53
CA ASP A 21 15.10 -15.42 -2.23
C ASP A 21 13.95 -16.42 -2.02
N THR A 22 13.48 -17.12 -3.05
CA THR A 22 12.30 -18.00 -2.95
C THR A 22 12.47 -19.13 -1.94
N SER A 23 13.72 -19.57 -1.67
CA SER A 23 14.00 -20.58 -0.65
C SER A 23 13.97 -20.03 0.78
N MET A 24 14.09 -18.71 0.97
CA MET A 24 14.24 -18.06 2.27
C MET A 24 13.18 -16.99 2.58
N ALA A 25 12.40 -16.52 1.61
CA ALA A 25 11.50 -15.39 1.80
C ALA A 25 10.44 -15.67 2.88
N PHE A 26 9.75 -16.80 2.76
CA PHE A 26 8.74 -17.23 3.73
C PHE A 26 9.36 -17.42 5.13
N SER A 27 10.51 -18.10 5.21
CA SER A 27 11.19 -18.35 6.49
C SER A 27 11.78 -17.09 7.11
N SER A 28 12.24 -16.12 6.32
CA SER A 28 12.73 -14.82 6.81
C SER A 28 11.60 -13.99 7.44
N VAL A 29 10.39 -14.03 6.85
CA VAL A 29 9.20 -13.41 7.47
C VAL A 29 8.79 -14.14 8.74
N ALA A 30 8.88 -15.47 8.77
CA ALA A 30 8.64 -16.24 9.99
C ALA A 30 9.66 -15.90 11.09
N HIS A 31 10.94 -15.76 10.74
CA HIS A 31 12.02 -15.34 11.63
C HIS A 31 11.77 -13.93 12.19
N ILE A 32 11.34 -12.96 11.36
CA ILE A 32 10.94 -11.63 11.83
C ILE A 32 9.87 -11.74 12.94
N CYS A 33 8.85 -12.56 12.73
CA CYS A 33 7.77 -12.69 13.70
C CYS A 33 8.17 -13.44 14.98
N ARG A 34 9.14 -14.36 14.92
CA ARG A 34 9.46 -15.28 16.02
C ARG A 34 10.70 -14.89 16.82
N ASP A 35 11.71 -14.37 16.14
CA ASP A 35 13.06 -14.24 16.70
C ASP A 35 13.54 -12.78 16.80
N VAL A 36 12.95 -11.86 16.01
CA VAL A 36 13.27 -10.43 16.10
C VAL A 36 12.46 -9.77 17.21
N ASN A 37 13.13 -9.02 18.08
CA ASN A 37 12.49 -8.27 19.18
C ASN A 37 11.39 -7.34 18.63
N ASN A 38 10.14 -7.54 19.08
CA ASN A 38 8.94 -6.83 18.60
C ASN A 38 8.68 -6.97 17.08
N GLY A 39 9.34 -7.90 16.38
CA GLY A 39 9.19 -8.09 14.94
C GLY A 39 7.78 -8.54 14.55
N TRP A 40 7.10 -9.33 15.40
CA TRP A 40 5.69 -9.69 15.21
C TRP A 40 4.78 -8.44 15.16
N LEU A 41 4.99 -7.48 16.06
CA LEU A 41 4.19 -6.27 16.12
C LEU A 41 4.49 -5.38 14.92
N LEU A 42 5.76 -5.24 14.56
CA LEU A 42 6.19 -4.49 13.38
C LEU A 42 5.58 -5.05 12.10
N ARG A 43 5.61 -6.38 11.92
CA ARG A 43 5.02 -7.07 10.77
C ARG A 43 3.51 -6.87 10.74
N ASN A 44 2.83 -7.00 11.88
CA ASN A 44 1.38 -6.83 11.95
C ASN A 44 0.94 -5.38 11.73
N LEU A 45 1.69 -4.40 12.23
CA LEU A 45 1.48 -2.98 11.95
C LEU A 45 1.64 -2.67 10.46
N HIS A 46 2.65 -3.25 9.80
CA HIS A 46 2.87 -3.05 8.36
C HIS A 46 1.75 -3.69 7.53
N ALA A 47 1.35 -4.92 7.87
CA ALA A 47 0.29 -5.65 7.16
C ALA A 47 -1.07 -4.95 7.33
N ASN A 48 -1.51 -4.69 8.56
CA ASN A 48 -2.78 -4.01 8.82
C ASN A 48 -2.74 -2.52 8.42
N GLY A 49 -1.57 -1.90 8.46
CA GLY A 49 -1.34 -0.54 8.01
C GLY A 49 -1.61 -0.37 6.52
N ALA A 50 -1.34 -1.39 5.69
CA ALA A 50 -1.74 -1.40 4.29
C ALA A 50 -3.27 -1.35 4.13
N SER A 51 -4.02 -2.14 4.89
CA SER A 51 -5.49 -2.11 4.88
C SER A 51 -6.03 -0.74 5.33
N PHE A 52 -5.47 -0.17 6.39
CA PHE A 52 -5.83 1.18 6.86
C PHE A 52 -5.51 2.25 5.80
N PHE A 53 -4.44 2.09 5.04
CA PHE A 53 -4.12 2.98 3.93
C PHE A 53 -5.26 2.96 2.88
N PHE A 54 -5.72 1.78 2.45
CA PHE A 54 -6.84 1.69 1.51
C PHE A 54 -8.15 2.22 2.08
N ILE A 55 -8.46 1.94 3.34
CA ILE A 55 -9.64 2.51 4.02
C ILE A 55 -9.58 4.05 3.96
N CYS A 56 -8.44 4.65 4.31
CA CYS A 56 -8.25 6.10 4.25
C CYS A 56 -8.35 6.64 2.81
N ILE A 57 -7.78 5.95 1.82
CA ILE A 57 -7.86 6.35 0.40
C ILE A 57 -9.31 6.31 -0.10
N TYR A 58 -10.05 5.25 0.21
CA TYR A 58 -11.44 5.13 -0.23
C TYR A 58 -12.33 6.18 0.40
N PHE A 59 -12.16 6.49 1.70
CA PHE A 59 -12.85 7.63 2.31
C PHE A 59 -12.42 8.96 1.69
N HIS A 60 -11.14 9.12 1.37
CA HIS A 60 -10.64 10.35 0.74
C HIS A 60 -11.23 10.57 -0.66
N ILE A 61 -11.31 9.51 -1.48
CA ILE A 61 -11.93 9.53 -2.81
C ILE A 61 -13.45 9.77 -2.67
N GLY A 62 -14.12 9.05 -1.77
CA GLY A 62 -15.55 9.22 -1.48
C GLY A 62 -15.91 10.65 -1.10
N ARG A 63 -15.12 11.27 -0.22
CA ARG A 63 -15.24 12.68 0.14
C ARG A 63 -15.12 13.57 -1.10
N GLY A 64 -14.12 13.32 -1.94
CA GLY A 64 -13.88 14.13 -3.14
C GLY A 64 -15.00 14.03 -4.17
N MET A 65 -15.63 12.85 -4.31
CA MET A 65 -16.83 12.66 -5.13
C MET A 65 -18.04 13.39 -4.53
N TYR A 66 -18.30 13.18 -3.25
CA TYR A 66 -19.49 13.72 -2.57
C TYR A 66 -19.51 15.27 -2.56
N TYR A 67 -18.37 15.91 -2.30
CA TYR A 67 -18.27 17.38 -2.24
C TYR A 67 -17.76 18.04 -3.53
N GLY A 68 -17.70 17.30 -4.65
CA GLY A 68 -17.28 17.88 -5.93
C GLY A 68 -15.80 18.32 -6.00
N SER A 69 -14.93 17.84 -5.11
CA SER A 69 -13.50 18.19 -5.12
C SER A 69 -12.76 17.71 -6.38
N PHE A 70 -13.34 16.77 -7.14
CA PHE A 70 -12.83 16.36 -8.46
C PHE A 70 -12.85 17.48 -9.52
N MET A 71 -13.43 18.63 -9.20
CA MET A 71 -13.36 19.83 -10.02
C MET A 71 -11.97 20.48 -10.00
N PHE A 72 -11.15 20.24 -8.96
CA PHE A 72 -9.72 20.59 -8.97
C PHE A 72 -8.94 19.56 -9.79
N LYS A 73 -8.91 19.74 -11.12
CA LYS A 73 -8.51 18.69 -12.08
C LYS A 73 -7.10 18.19 -11.88
N GLU A 74 -6.14 19.08 -11.66
CA GLU A 74 -4.74 18.75 -11.46
C GLU A 74 -4.57 17.93 -10.18
N THR A 75 -5.09 18.44 -9.06
CA THR A 75 -5.09 17.76 -7.76
C THR A 75 -5.77 16.39 -7.87
N TRP A 76 -6.95 16.31 -8.50
CA TRP A 76 -7.71 15.08 -8.66
C TRP A 76 -6.97 14.04 -9.52
N ASN A 77 -6.44 14.43 -10.67
CA ASN A 77 -5.73 13.52 -11.57
C ASN A 77 -4.44 12.99 -10.93
N ILE A 78 -3.71 13.83 -10.18
CA ILE A 78 -2.58 13.35 -9.38
C ILE A 78 -3.06 12.39 -8.28
N GLY A 79 -4.23 12.63 -7.69
CA GLY A 79 -4.87 11.71 -6.75
C GLY A 79 -5.16 10.34 -7.36
N VAL A 80 -5.60 10.29 -8.62
CA VAL A 80 -5.79 9.03 -9.38
C VAL A 80 -4.45 8.33 -9.60
N VAL A 81 -3.39 9.06 -9.96
CA VAL A 81 -2.03 8.49 -10.08
C VAL A 81 -1.56 7.92 -8.74
N LEU A 82 -1.78 8.63 -7.63
CA LEU A 82 -1.45 8.16 -6.28
C LEU A 82 -2.20 6.86 -5.93
N LEU A 83 -3.48 6.74 -6.29
CA LEU A 83 -4.24 5.52 -6.10
C LEU A 83 -3.58 4.34 -6.80
N PHE A 84 -3.25 4.48 -8.10
CA PHE A 84 -2.60 3.41 -8.86
C PHE A 84 -1.21 3.06 -8.32
N LEU A 85 -0.43 4.06 -7.87
CA LEU A 85 0.87 3.81 -7.25
C LEU A 85 0.74 3.03 -5.94
N VAL A 86 -0.22 3.37 -5.08
CA VAL A 86 -0.47 2.65 -3.83
C VAL A 86 -0.99 1.23 -4.11
N MET A 87 -1.87 1.05 -5.10
CA MET A 87 -2.31 -0.27 -5.56
C MET A 87 -1.14 -1.14 -6.03
N ALA A 88 -0.28 -0.61 -6.90
CA ALA A 88 0.89 -1.32 -7.38
C ALA A 88 1.84 -1.68 -6.23
N THR A 89 2.12 -0.72 -5.33
CA THR A 89 3.00 -0.92 -4.17
C THR A 89 2.48 -2.00 -3.23
N ALA A 90 1.19 -1.97 -2.89
CA ALA A 90 0.58 -2.96 -2.01
C ALA A 90 0.56 -4.35 -2.66
N PHE A 91 0.26 -4.43 -3.95
CA PHE A 91 0.30 -5.68 -4.70
C PHE A 91 1.69 -6.32 -4.65
N VAL A 92 2.75 -5.61 -5.05
CA VAL A 92 4.11 -6.18 -5.03
C VAL A 92 4.59 -6.49 -3.60
N GLY A 93 4.10 -5.75 -2.60
CA GLY A 93 4.36 -6.03 -1.19
C GLY A 93 3.71 -7.32 -0.68
N TYR A 94 2.49 -7.60 -1.14
CA TYR A 94 1.77 -8.82 -0.78
C TYR A 94 2.41 -10.08 -1.36
N VAL A 95 3.26 -9.96 -2.38
CA VAL A 95 4.01 -11.09 -2.95
C VAL A 95 5.20 -11.50 -2.07
N LEU A 96 5.77 -10.55 -1.30
CA LEU A 96 7.04 -10.75 -0.59
C LEU A 96 7.06 -11.86 0.47
N PRO A 97 5.97 -12.13 1.22
CA PRO A 97 5.94 -13.25 2.16
C PRO A 97 6.05 -14.62 1.50
N TRP A 98 5.84 -14.72 0.19
CA TRP A 98 5.96 -15.95 -0.60
C TRP A 98 5.11 -17.12 -0.08
N GLY A 99 3.90 -16.81 0.39
CA GLY A 99 2.87 -17.82 0.68
C GLY A 99 2.04 -18.17 -0.56
N GLN A 100 1.05 -19.04 -0.38
CA GLN A 100 0.19 -19.49 -1.50
C GLN A 100 -0.53 -18.32 -2.18
N MET A 101 -1.20 -17.46 -1.41
CA MET A 101 -1.93 -16.31 -1.98
C MET A 101 -0.97 -15.28 -2.60
N SER A 102 0.22 -15.10 -2.03
CA SER A 102 1.29 -14.29 -2.62
C SER A 102 1.66 -14.76 -4.02
N PHE A 103 1.95 -16.06 -4.18
CA PHE A 103 2.41 -16.63 -5.45
C PHE A 103 1.31 -16.69 -6.51
N TRP A 104 0.14 -17.21 -6.15
CA TRP A 104 -0.97 -17.36 -7.10
C TRP A 104 -1.61 -16.02 -7.45
N GLY A 105 -1.70 -15.10 -6.49
CA GLY A 105 -2.08 -13.71 -6.75
C GLY A 105 -1.13 -13.03 -7.73
N ALA A 106 0.20 -13.19 -7.54
CA ALA A 106 1.19 -12.68 -8.47
C ALA A 106 0.98 -13.26 -9.88
N THR A 107 0.82 -14.58 -9.97
CA THR A 107 0.64 -15.31 -11.24
C THR A 107 -0.60 -14.81 -11.99
N VAL A 108 -1.76 -14.76 -11.34
CA VAL A 108 -3.02 -14.37 -11.99
C VAL A 108 -3.00 -12.89 -12.39
N ILE A 109 -2.64 -11.99 -11.47
CA ILE A 109 -2.73 -10.54 -11.72
C ILE A 109 -1.76 -10.10 -12.81
N THR A 110 -0.51 -10.56 -12.77
CA THR A 110 0.46 -10.20 -13.83
C THR A 110 0.10 -10.80 -15.17
N ASN A 111 -0.48 -12.00 -15.20
CA ASN A 111 -0.88 -12.66 -16.44
C ASN A 111 -2.08 -11.98 -17.13
N LEU A 112 -2.80 -11.05 -16.47
CA LEU A 112 -3.80 -10.21 -17.13
C LEU A 112 -3.19 -9.40 -18.30
N LEU A 113 -1.90 -9.08 -18.23
CA LEU A 113 -1.19 -8.37 -19.30
C LEU A 113 -1.02 -9.22 -20.57
N SER A 114 -1.15 -10.55 -20.48
CA SER A 114 -1.13 -11.44 -21.66
C SER A 114 -2.26 -11.15 -22.64
N ALA A 115 -3.34 -10.51 -22.18
CA ALA A 115 -4.47 -10.11 -23.01
C ALA A 115 -4.14 -8.94 -23.97
N ALA A 116 -3.00 -8.27 -23.81
CA ALA A 116 -2.57 -7.21 -24.73
C ALA A 116 -2.21 -7.82 -26.11
N PRO A 117 -2.86 -7.37 -27.21
CA PRO A 117 -2.60 -7.93 -28.54
C PRO A 117 -1.14 -7.80 -28.96
N TYR A 118 -0.61 -8.85 -29.60
CA TYR A 118 0.75 -8.95 -30.16
C TYR A 118 1.91 -8.97 -29.15
N VAL A 119 1.84 -8.18 -28.07
CA VAL A 119 2.94 -7.99 -27.12
C VAL A 119 2.70 -8.62 -25.74
N GLY A 120 1.49 -9.10 -25.46
CA GLY A 120 1.08 -9.50 -24.11
C GLY A 120 1.95 -10.59 -23.49
N THR A 121 2.22 -11.68 -24.22
CA THR A 121 3.06 -12.78 -23.71
C THR A 121 4.49 -12.32 -23.43
N THR A 122 5.06 -11.49 -24.30
CA THR A 122 6.38 -10.89 -24.11
C THR A 122 6.42 -9.97 -22.89
N LEU A 123 5.38 -9.15 -22.66
CA LEU A 123 5.28 -8.28 -21.49
C LEU A 123 5.25 -9.07 -20.18
N VAL A 124 4.45 -10.13 -20.12
CA VAL A 124 4.35 -10.99 -18.92
C VAL A 124 5.70 -11.64 -18.61
N GLN A 125 6.34 -12.28 -19.58
CA GLN A 125 7.64 -12.93 -19.39
C GLN A 125 8.74 -11.92 -19.04
N TRP A 126 8.68 -10.71 -19.59
CA TRP A 126 9.59 -9.62 -19.24
C TRP A 126 9.41 -9.19 -17.78
N ILE A 127 8.18 -9.04 -17.31
CA ILE A 127 7.86 -8.73 -15.89
C ILE A 127 8.31 -9.85 -14.97
N TRP A 128 8.12 -11.12 -15.35
CA TRP A 128 8.57 -12.26 -14.54
C TRP A 128 10.09 -12.42 -14.54
N GLY A 129 10.74 -12.10 -15.66
CA GLY A 129 12.15 -12.42 -15.88
C GLY A 129 12.38 -13.89 -16.17
N GLY A 130 11.39 -14.56 -16.74
CA GLY A 130 11.37 -16.00 -16.94
C GLY A 130 10.03 -16.46 -17.51
N PHE A 131 9.80 -17.77 -17.49
CA PHE A 131 8.59 -18.38 -18.05
C PHE A 131 7.42 -18.46 -17.05
N SER A 132 7.69 -18.22 -15.77
CA SER A 132 6.72 -18.21 -14.67
C SER A 132 7.19 -17.24 -13.58
N VAL A 133 6.30 -16.96 -12.64
CA VAL A 133 6.67 -16.30 -11.38
C VAL A 133 7.70 -17.18 -10.65
N ASP A 134 8.87 -16.64 -10.35
CA ASP A 134 9.98 -17.35 -9.68
C ASP A 134 10.94 -16.34 -9.00
N ASN A 135 12.15 -16.76 -8.61
CA ASN A 135 13.12 -15.96 -7.87
C ASN A 135 13.49 -14.63 -8.53
N ALA A 136 13.61 -14.62 -9.86
CA ALA A 136 13.81 -13.38 -10.61
C ALA A 136 12.65 -12.39 -10.41
N THR A 137 11.42 -12.87 -10.27
CA THR A 137 10.22 -12.05 -10.01
C THR A 137 10.18 -11.54 -8.57
N LEU A 138 10.53 -12.39 -7.60
CA LEU A 138 10.52 -12.01 -6.18
C LEU A 138 11.54 -10.90 -5.88
N THR A 139 12.77 -11.07 -6.35
CA THR A 139 13.87 -10.11 -6.15
C THR A 139 13.52 -8.73 -6.69
N ARG A 140 13.02 -8.63 -7.93
CA ARG A 140 12.58 -7.35 -8.51
C ARG A 140 11.36 -6.77 -7.81
N PHE A 141 10.41 -7.59 -7.38
CA PHE A 141 9.22 -7.10 -6.67
C PHE A 141 9.59 -6.52 -5.31
N PHE A 142 10.58 -7.09 -4.62
CA PHE A 142 11.16 -6.47 -3.43
C PHE A 142 11.76 -5.09 -3.75
N THR A 143 12.57 -4.98 -4.82
CA THR A 143 13.13 -3.69 -5.24
C THR A 143 12.05 -2.66 -5.58
N PHE A 144 11.02 -3.05 -6.34
CA PHE A 144 9.90 -2.17 -6.66
C PHE A 144 9.11 -1.77 -5.41
N HIS A 145 8.79 -2.72 -4.55
CA HIS A 145 8.08 -2.45 -3.29
C HIS A 145 8.86 -1.49 -2.39
N PHE A 146 10.20 -1.55 -2.41
CA PHE A 146 11.04 -0.65 -1.65
C PHE A 146 11.04 0.77 -2.21
N ILE A 147 11.17 0.96 -3.54
CA ILE A 147 11.31 2.30 -4.14
C ILE A 147 9.98 3.04 -4.31
N LEU A 148 8.89 2.32 -4.61
CA LEU A 148 7.59 2.95 -4.92
C LEU A 148 7.02 3.81 -3.78
N PRO A 149 7.13 3.47 -2.48
CA PRO A 149 6.74 4.35 -1.38
C PRO A 149 7.40 5.73 -1.41
N PHE A 150 8.66 5.82 -1.82
CA PHE A 150 9.37 7.10 -1.94
C PHE A 150 8.90 7.90 -3.16
N ILE A 151 8.57 7.22 -4.25
CA ILE A 151 7.90 7.86 -5.40
C ILE A 151 6.53 8.40 -4.98
N ILE A 152 5.74 7.63 -4.24
CA ILE A 152 4.44 8.05 -3.68
C ILE A 152 4.64 9.29 -2.80
N ALA A 153 5.70 9.38 -1.99
CA ALA A 153 6.00 10.57 -1.20
C ALA A 153 6.25 11.80 -2.08
N GLY A 154 7.04 11.66 -3.15
CA GLY A 154 7.27 12.74 -4.12
C GLY A 154 5.99 13.18 -4.85
N VAL A 155 5.19 12.23 -5.33
CA VAL A 155 3.90 12.54 -5.98
C VAL A 155 2.89 13.15 -5.00
N SER A 156 2.94 12.78 -3.71
CA SER A 156 2.11 13.40 -2.67
C SER A 156 2.45 14.88 -2.46
N MET A 157 3.73 15.26 -2.61
CA MET A 157 4.12 16.68 -2.57
C MET A 157 3.56 17.45 -3.76
N LEU A 158 3.57 16.85 -4.97
CA LEU A 158 2.93 17.46 -6.14
C LEU A 158 1.41 17.58 -5.96
N HIS A 159 0.76 16.57 -5.38
CA HIS A 159 -0.66 16.62 -5.07
C HIS A 159 -1.00 17.80 -4.15
N LEU A 160 -0.20 18.02 -3.09
CA LEU A 160 -0.36 19.14 -2.17
C LEU A 160 0.00 20.48 -2.81
N LEU A 161 0.98 20.53 -3.70
CA LEU A 161 1.34 21.74 -4.45
C LEU A 161 0.16 22.28 -5.25
N PHE A 162 -0.49 21.42 -6.04
CA PHE A 162 -1.67 21.83 -6.81
C PHE A 162 -2.87 22.16 -5.92
N LEU A 163 -3.06 21.44 -4.81
CA LEU A 163 -4.06 21.81 -3.81
C LEU A 163 -3.82 23.22 -3.23
N HIS A 164 -2.56 23.60 -3.00
CA HIS A 164 -2.22 24.91 -2.45
C HIS A 164 -2.41 26.06 -3.45
N GLN A 165 -2.48 25.78 -4.76
CA GLN A 165 -2.79 26.82 -5.75
C GLN A 165 -4.25 27.29 -5.66
N THR A 166 -5.18 26.39 -5.36
CA THR A 166 -6.62 26.70 -5.25
C THR A 166 -7.10 26.90 -3.81
N GLY A 167 -6.42 26.24 -2.87
CA GLY A 167 -6.96 25.99 -1.53
C GLY A 167 -7.97 24.84 -1.51
N SER A 168 -8.33 24.41 -0.29
CA SER A 168 -9.31 23.34 -0.06
C SER A 168 -10.73 23.76 -0.40
N SER A 169 -11.56 22.81 -0.89
CA SER A 169 -13.02 22.96 -0.89
C SER A 169 -13.59 22.84 0.53
N ASN A 170 -14.89 23.10 0.66
CA ASN A 170 -15.63 22.98 1.92
C ASN A 170 -17.00 22.31 1.68
N PRO A 171 -17.70 21.86 2.74
CA PRO A 171 -18.93 21.09 2.61
C PRO A 171 -20.07 21.78 1.86
N THR A 172 -20.10 23.11 1.81
CA THR A 172 -21.17 23.87 1.13
C THR A 172 -20.91 24.02 -0.37
N GLY A 173 -19.68 23.76 -0.83
CA GLY A 173 -19.25 24.02 -2.22
C GLY A 173 -19.13 25.51 -2.59
N LEU A 174 -19.44 26.43 -1.67
CA LEU A 174 -19.35 27.88 -1.89
C LEU A 174 -17.92 28.40 -1.68
N ASN A 175 -17.65 29.62 -2.14
CA ASN A 175 -16.37 30.29 -1.92
C ASN A 175 -16.14 30.57 -0.43
N SER A 176 -15.10 29.97 0.17
CA SER A 176 -14.74 30.12 1.58
C SER A 176 -13.80 31.29 1.87
N ASN A 177 -13.35 32.06 0.87
CA ASN A 177 -12.43 33.19 1.06
C ASN A 177 -12.86 34.19 2.16
N PRO A 178 -14.16 34.52 2.33
CA PRO A 178 -14.58 35.46 3.38
C PRO A 178 -14.39 34.94 4.81
N ASP A 179 -14.22 33.63 5.02
CA ASP A 179 -14.21 32.98 6.34
C ASP A 179 -13.07 31.95 6.46
N LYS A 180 -11.86 32.37 6.09
CA LYS A 180 -10.66 31.54 6.27
C LYS A 180 -10.08 31.71 7.66
N VAL A 181 -9.64 30.58 8.24
CA VAL A 181 -8.88 30.53 9.49
C VAL A 181 -7.45 30.02 9.23
N PRO A 182 -6.47 30.37 10.09
CA PRO A 182 -5.13 29.79 9.99
C PRO A 182 -5.18 28.26 10.17
N PHE A 183 -4.26 27.55 9.51
CA PHE A 183 -4.20 26.08 9.63
C PHE A 183 -3.80 25.64 11.05
N HIS A 184 -2.79 26.31 11.62
CA HIS A 184 -2.35 26.03 12.98
C HIS A 184 -3.39 26.46 14.01
N THR A 185 -3.40 25.74 15.13
CA THR A 185 -4.46 25.69 16.13
C THR A 185 -5.74 25.00 15.65
N TYR A 186 -6.33 25.38 14.51
CA TYR A 186 -7.61 24.78 14.12
C TYR A 186 -7.47 23.39 13.53
N PHE A 187 -6.76 23.27 12.41
CA PHE A 187 -6.63 21.99 11.70
C PHE A 187 -5.51 21.13 12.25
N SER A 188 -4.43 21.72 12.80
CA SER A 188 -3.36 20.93 13.45
C SER A 188 -3.86 20.08 14.62
N TYR A 189 -4.68 20.62 15.53
CA TYR A 189 -5.23 19.85 16.66
C TYR A 189 -6.30 18.85 16.20
N LYS A 190 -7.13 19.23 15.22
CA LYS A 190 -8.10 18.33 14.61
C LYS A 190 -7.42 17.11 13.96
N ASP A 191 -6.35 17.35 13.20
CA ASP A 191 -5.56 16.29 12.57
C ASP A 191 -4.86 15.42 13.61
N ALA A 192 -4.31 16.02 14.69
CA ALA A 192 -3.71 15.26 15.79
C ALA A 192 -4.71 14.31 16.45
N LEU A 193 -5.95 14.75 16.69
CA LEU A 193 -7.02 13.87 17.19
C LEU A 193 -7.32 12.74 16.19
N GLY A 194 -7.43 13.06 14.89
CA GLY A 194 -7.63 12.05 13.85
C GLY A 194 -6.50 11.02 13.78
N PHE A 195 -5.25 11.46 13.97
CA PHE A 195 -4.07 10.60 14.02
C PHE A 195 -4.11 9.67 15.22
N ILE A 196 -4.48 10.17 16.40
CA ILE A 196 -4.62 9.34 17.61
C ILE A 196 -5.67 8.24 17.39
N ILE A 197 -6.83 8.59 16.82
CA ILE A 197 -7.90 7.62 16.53
C ILE A 197 -7.41 6.56 15.54
N LEU A 198 -6.77 6.97 14.44
CA LEU A 198 -6.27 6.06 13.41
C LEU A 198 -5.21 5.10 13.97
N LEU A 199 -4.24 5.62 14.70
CA LEU A 199 -3.15 4.82 15.28
C LEU A 199 -3.66 3.90 16.38
N ALA A 200 -4.60 4.36 17.22
CA ALA A 200 -5.24 3.51 18.22
C ALA A 200 -5.96 2.34 17.56
N ALA A 201 -6.76 2.59 16.53
CA ALA A 201 -7.45 1.53 15.80
C ALA A 201 -6.48 0.55 15.13
N LEU A 202 -5.39 1.04 14.51
CA LEU A 202 -4.35 0.21 13.91
C LEU A 202 -3.63 -0.68 14.95
N VAL A 203 -3.26 -0.12 16.10
CA VAL A 203 -2.60 -0.86 17.18
C VAL A 203 -3.54 -1.89 17.80
N LEU A 204 -4.81 -1.54 18.00
CA LEU A 204 -5.83 -2.47 18.51
C LEU A 204 -5.99 -3.67 17.57
N LEU A 205 -6.18 -3.42 16.26
CA LEU A 205 -6.28 -4.50 15.27
C LEU A 205 -5.00 -5.35 15.25
N SER A 206 -3.83 -4.70 15.21
CA SER A 206 -2.53 -5.39 15.09
C SER A 206 -2.12 -6.17 16.36
N SER A 207 -2.71 -5.85 17.52
CA SER A 207 -2.40 -6.53 18.79
C SER A 207 -3.43 -7.59 19.16
N PHE A 208 -4.73 -7.30 18.98
CA PHE A 208 -5.80 -8.18 19.44
C PHE A 208 -6.32 -9.14 18.38
N THR A 209 -6.41 -8.71 17.12
CA THR A 209 -6.95 -9.52 16.01
C THR A 209 -6.11 -9.36 14.72
N PRO A 210 -4.78 -9.59 14.78
CA PRO A 210 -3.84 -9.20 13.72
C PRO A 210 -4.10 -9.81 12.35
N ASN A 211 -4.77 -10.97 12.30
CA ASN A 211 -5.03 -11.72 11.07
C ASN A 211 -6.48 -11.55 10.56
N LEU A 212 -7.30 -10.69 11.18
CA LEU A 212 -8.72 -10.53 10.82
C LEU A 212 -8.93 -10.14 9.35
N LEU A 213 -8.00 -9.37 8.78
CA LEU A 213 -8.06 -8.89 7.39
C LEU A 213 -7.16 -9.69 6.44
N GLY A 214 -6.53 -10.77 6.91
CA GLY A 214 -5.60 -11.60 6.14
C GLY A 214 -6.23 -12.91 5.69
N ASP A 215 -5.65 -13.51 4.67
CA ASP A 215 -6.04 -14.83 4.18
C ASP A 215 -5.20 -15.94 4.87
N PRO A 216 -5.83 -16.98 5.45
CA PRO A 216 -5.11 -18.07 6.10
C PRO A 216 -4.20 -18.86 5.15
N ASP A 217 -4.50 -18.95 3.87
CA ASP A 217 -3.69 -19.72 2.91
C ASP A 217 -2.31 -19.09 2.71
N ASN A 218 -2.16 -17.79 2.98
CA ASN A 218 -0.86 -17.14 2.93
C ASN A 218 0.07 -17.49 4.11
N PHE A 219 -0.39 -18.32 5.05
CA PHE A 219 0.46 -18.98 6.07
C PHE A 219 0.97 -20.35 5.61
N THR A 220 0.65 -20.78 4.39
CA THR A 220 1.26 -21.95 3.74
C THR A 220 2.30 -21.46 2.72
N PRO A 221 3.54 -21.98 2.71
CA PRO A 221 4.53 -21.63 1.69
C PRO A 221 4.01 -21.87 0.27
N ALA A 222 4.42 -21.01 -0.67
CA ALA A 222 4.04 -21.14 -2.07
C ALA A 222 4.39 -22.51 -2.65
N ASN A 223 3.43 -23.14 -3.31
CA ASN A 223 3.62 -24.37 -4.07
C ASN A 223 3.11 -24.18 -5.51
N PRO A 224 4.00 -24.17 -6.52
CA PRO A 224 3.62 -23.93 -7.91
C PRO A 224 2.75 -25.05 -8.52
N LEU A 225 2.63 -26.19 -7.84
CA LEU A 225 1.82 -27.34 -8.29
C LEU A 225 0.46 -27.43 -7.61
N VAL A 226 0.16 -26.56 -6.63
CA VAL A 226 -1.09 -26.60 -5.85
C VAL A 226 -1.68 -25.21 -5.78
N THR A 227 -2.69 -24.97 -6.62
CA THR A 227 -3.51 -23.76 -6.57
C THR A 227 -4.51 -23.85 -5.40
N PRO A 228 -4.62 -22.81 -4.55
CA PRO A 228 -5.69 -22.69 -3.56
C PRO A 228 -7.08 -22.86 -4.19
N PRO A 229 -8.05 -23.38 -3.42
CA PRO A 229 -9.39 -23.64 -3.93
C PRO A 229 -10.19 -22.38 -4.28
N HIS A 230 -9.91 -21.24 -3.64
CA HIS A 230 -10.59 -19.95 -3.86
C HIS A 230 -9.63 -18.78 -3.66
#